data_AF-A0A970W6T5-F1
#
_entry.id   AF-A0A970W6T5-F1
#
_cell.length_a   1.000
_cell.length_b   1.000
_cell.length_c   1.000
_cell.angle_alpha   90.00
_cell.angle_beta   90.00
_cell.angle_gamma   90.00
#
_symmetry.space_group_name_H-M   'P 1'
#
loop_
_entity.id
_entity.type
_entity.pdbx_description
1 polymer ?
#
loop_
_entity_poly.entity_id
_entity_poly.type
_entity_poly.pdbx_seq_one_letter_code
_entity_poly.pdbx_strand_id
1 'polypeptide(L)' 'MARQVVAAMMQAKVVDLDAEIAVSAAQLAAEAKLPMADSVMLATARLHGATLWTQDADLEGLADVAFIAKSAR' A
#
# COMPACT_ATOMS: atom_id res chain seq x y z
N MET A 1 17.39 -16.25 -1.99
CA MET A 1 16.18 -15.62 -1.42
C MET A 1 16.11 -14.13 -1.74
N ALA A 2 16.87 -13.22 -1.11
CA ALA A 2 16.73 -11.77 -1.35
C ALA A 2 16.75 -11.34 -2.84
N ARG A 3 17.72 -11.82 -3.63
CA ARG A 3 17.80 -11.51 -5.08
C ARG A 3 16.59 -12.00 -5.89
N GLN A 4 16.02 -13.14 -5.54
CA GLN A 4 14.86 -13.70 -6.25
C GLN A 4 13.60 -12.90 -5.92
N VAL A 5 13.45 -12.47 -4.66
CA VAL A 5 12.32 -11.61 -4.24
C VAL A 5 12.39 -10.26 -4.92
N VAL A 6 13.56 -9.61 -4.94
CA VAL A 6 13.74 -8.33 -5.65
C VAL A 6 13.46 -8.50 -7.14
N ALA A 7 13.99 -9.55 -7.78
CA ALA A 7 13.73 -9.81 -9.19
C ALA A 7 12.24 -10.01 -9.50
N ALA A 8 11.48 -10.63 -8.59
CA ALA A 8 10.02 -10.76 -8.74
C ALA A 8 9.30 -9.41 -8.57
N MET A 9 9.68 -8.59 -7.57
CA MET A 9 9.10 -7.26 -7.38
C MET A 9 9.33 -6.35 -8.59
N MET A 10 10.52 -6.43 -9.20
CA MET A 10 10.89 -5.62 -10.37
C MET A 10 10.20 -6.04 -11.67
N GLN A 11 9.42 -7.14 -11.69
CA GLN A 11 8.59 -7.50 -12.85
C GLN A 11 7.31 -6.65 -12.95
N ALA A 12 6.90 -6.02 -11.85
CA ALA A 12 5.78 -5.09 -11.82
C ALA A 12 6.22 -3.66 -12.17
N LYS A 13 5.24 -2.78 -12.37
CA LYS A 13 5.51 -1.34 -12.47
C LYS A 13 5.98 -0.83 -11.12
N VAL A 14 7.24 -0.40 -11.05
CA VAL A 14 7.77 0.34 -9.91
C VAL A 14 7.24 1.77 -9.98
N VAL A 15 6.70 2.26 -8.87
CA VAL A 15 6.26 3.64 -8.70
C VAL A 15 7.19 4.29 -7.70
N ASP A 16 7.82 5.39 -8.12
CA ASP A 16 8.66 6.18 -7.23
C ASP A 16 7.80 6.99 -6.27
N LEU A 17 8.26 7.15 -5.02
CA LEU A 17 7.61 8.05 -4.07
C LEU A 17 7.92 9.51 -4.46
N ASP A 18 6.93 10.21 -4.96
CA ASP A 18 7.01 11.63 -5.29
C ASP A 18 6.26 12.51 -4.29
N ALA A 19 6.28 13.83 -4.54
CA ALA A 19 5.63 14.80 -3.66
C ALA A 19 4.10 14.65 -3.63
N GLU A 20 3.47 14.23 -4.72
CA GLU A 20 2.01 14.07 -4.80
C GLU A 20 1.57 12.89 -3.91
N ILE A 21 2.26 11.74 -4.05
CA ILE A 21 2.03 10.58 -3.20
C ILE A 21 2.31 10.93 -1.73
N ALA A 22 3.41 11.62 -1.43
CA ALA A 22 3.79 11.94 -0.06
C ALA A 22 2.77 12.85 0.65
N VAL A 23 2.25 13.87 -0.05
CA VAL A 23 1.23 14.78 0.51
C VAL A 23 -0.09 14.03 0.71
N SER A 24 -0.52 13.24 -0.28
CA SER A 24 -1.73 12.43 -0.16
C SER A 24 -1.65 11.42 0.99
N ALA A 25 -0.49 10.76 1.14
CA ALA A 25 -0.22 9.84 2.24
C ALA A 25 -0.26 10.53 3.61
N ALA A 26 0.33 11.72 3.74
CA ALA A 26 0.31 12.47 4.99
C ALA A 26 -1.13 12.85 5.41
N GLN A 27 -1.97 13.22 4.43
CA GLN A 27 -3.37 13.49 4.69
C GLN A 27 -4.14 12.23 5.12
N LEU A 28 -3.94 11.10 4.43
CA LEU A 28 -4.53 9.81 4.82
C LEU A 28 -4.09 9.36 6.21
N ALA A 29 -2.80 9.50 6.53
CA ALA A 29 -2.26 9.15 7.85
C ALA A 29 -2.94 9.95 8.96
N ALA A 30 -3.19 11.25 8.73
CA ALA A 30 -3.84 12.12 9.70
C ALA A 30 -5.35 11.81 9.84
N GLU A 31 -6.05 11.63 8.72
CA GLU A 31 -7.51 11.43 8.70
C GLU A 31 -7.91 10.04 9.21
N ALA A 32 -7.24 8.99 8.74
CA ALA A 32 -7.54 7.61 9.08
C ALA A 32 -6.70 7.08 10.27
N LYS A 33 -5.80 7.90 10.83
CA LYS A 33 -4.85 7.52 11.90
C LYS A 33 -4.01 6.29 11.54
N LEU A 34 -3.68 6.15 10.27
CA LEU A 34 -2.88 5.04 9.75
C LEU A 34 -1.38 5.31 9.94
N PRO A 35 -0.56 4.27 10.12
CA PRO A 35 0.88 4.39 10.00
C PRO A 35 1.27 5.00 8.65
N MET A 36 2.37 5.75 8.62
CA MET A 36 2.79 6.47 7.42
C MET A 36 3.10 5.53 6.25
N ALA A 37 3.68 4.36 6.51
CA ALA A 37 3.99 3.39 5.46
C ALA A 37 2.70 2.88 4.78
N ASP A 38 1.69 2.50 5.56
CA ASP A 38 0.41 2.03 5.03
C ASP A 38 -0.33 3.13 4.27
N SER A 39 -0.22 4.36 4.77
CA SER A 39 -0.76 5.55 4.10
C SER A 39 -0.09 5.81 2.74
N VAL A 40 1.24 5.63 2.63
CA VAL A 40 1.97 5.75 1.36
C VAL A 40 1.51 4.68 0.36
N MET A 41 1.37 3.42 0.82
CA MET A 41 0.90 2.33 -0.02
C MET A 41 -0.52 2.58 -0.54
N LEU A 42 -1.44 3.02 0.33
CA LEU A 42 -2.83 3.31 -0.03
C LEU A 42 -2.96 4.55 -0.92
N ALA A 43 -2.22 5.63 -0.63
CA ALA A 43 -2.18 6.81 -1.48
C ALA A 43 -1.70 6.47 -2.89
N THR A 44 -0.63 5.68 -2.99
CA THR A 44 -0.07 5.21 -4.27
C THR A 44 -1.10 4.42 -5.05
N ALA A 45 -1.79 3.48 -4.40
CA ALA A 45 -2.83 2.67 -5.04
C ALA A 45 -3.96 3.55 -5.58
N ARG A 46 -4.49 4.48 -4.77
CA ARG A 46 -5.60 5.37 -5.16
C ARG A 46 -5.23 6.32 -6.30
N LEU A 47 -4.05 6.94 -6.26
CA LEU A 47 -3.58 7.84 -7.32
C LEU A 47 -3.40 7.12 -8.66
N HIS A 48 -3.14 5.81 -8.63
CA HIS A 48 -3.05 4.97 -9.83
C HIS A 48 -4.34 4.21 -10.17
N GLY A 49 -5.45 4.45 -9.46
CA GLY A 49 -6.71 3.74 -9.68
C GLY A 49 -6.61 2.22 -9.44
N ALA A 50 -5.72 1.80 -8.55
CA ALA A 50 -5.43 0.41 -8.23
C ALA A 50 -6.04 0.00 -6.88
N THR A 51 -6.26 -1.31 -6.72
CA THR A 51 -6.65 -1.91 -5.43
C THR A 51 -5.41 -2.29 -4.62
N LEU A 52 -5.35 -1.86 -3.36
CA LEU A 52 -4.31 -2.28 -2.42
C LEU A 52 -4.68 -3.65 -1.83
N TRP A 53 -3.97 -4.69 -2.26
CA TRP A 53 -4.08 -6.01 -1.64
C TRP A 53 -3.16 -6.11 -0.44
N THR A 54 -3.71 -6.52 0.70
CA THR A 54 -2.96 -6.59 1.96
C THR A 54 -3.46 -7.71 2.86
N GLN A 55 -2.61 -8.14 3.79
CA GLN A 55 -2.99 -8.99 4.93
C GLN A 55 -2.88 -8.21 6.26
N ASP A 56 -2.71 -6.89 6.18
CA ASP A 56 -2.70 -6.01 7.34
C ASP A 56 -4.13 -5.61 7.72
N ALA A 57 -4.53 -5.92 8.95
CA ALA A 57 -5.87 -5.67 9.45
C ALA A 57 -6.13 -4.19 9.72
N ASP A 58 -5.08 -3.37 9.91
CA ASP A 58 -5.23 -1.93 10.11
C ASP A 58 -5.80 -1.23 8.86
N LEU A 59 -5.71 -1.88 7.69
CA LEU A 59 -6.25 -1.40 6.42
C LEU A 59 -7.63 -2.00 6.08
N GLU A 60 -8.16 -2.93 6.88
CA GLU A 60 -9.42 -3.61 6.61
C GLU A 60 -10.60 -2.63 6.59
N GLY A 61 -11.45 -2.74 5.56
CA GLY A 61 -12.66 -1.92 5.42
C GLY A 61 -12.43 -0.52 4.82
N LEU A 62 -11.18 -0.15 4.51
CA LEU A 62 -10.91 1.08 3.77
C LEU A 62 -11.27 0.93 2.29
N ALA A 63 -11.75 2.03 1.69
CA ALA A 63 -12.03 2.06 0.25
C ALA A 63 -10.76 1.72 -0.55
N ASP A 64 -10.93 0.98 -1.65
CA ASP A 64 -9.87 0.52 -2.54
C ASP A 64 -8.87 -0.47 -1.91
N VAL A 65 -9.20 -1.05 -0.75
CA VAL A 65 -8.43 -2.12 -0.11
C VAL A 65 -9.10 -3.46 -0.30
N ALA A 66 -8.31 -4.46 -0.69
CA ALA A 66 -8.67 -5.87 -0.65
C ALA A 66 -7.86 -6.57 0.45
N PHE A 67 -8.47 -6.72 1.63
CA PHE A 67 -7.88 -7.44 2.74
C PHE A 67 -8.08 -8.95 2.59
N ILE A 68 -6.99 -9.72 2.75
CA ILE A 68 -7.04 -11.18 2.88
C ILE A 68 -6.52 -11.52 4.27
N ALA A 69 -7.36 -12.17 5.09
CA ALA A 69 -6.92 -12.65 6.39
C ALA A 69 -5.78 -13.66 6.23
N LYS A 70 -4.77 -13.55 7.10
CA LYS A 70 -3.63 -14.47 7.09
C LYS A 70 -4.13 -15.90 7.30
N SER A 71 -3.80 -16.79 6.36
CA SER A 71 -4.12 -18.21 6.52
C SER A 71 -3.35 -18.77 7.72
N ALA A 72 -4.06 -19.39 8.67
CA ALA A 72 -3.45 -20.16 9.73
C ALA A 72 -2.79 -21.39 9.09
N ARG A 73 -1.47 -21.36 8.99
CA ARG A 73 -0.66 -22.47 8.53
C ARG A 73 0.25 -22.94 9.65
#